data_AF-M1ED85-F1
#
_entry.id   AF-M1ED85-F1
#
_cell.length_a   1.000
_cell.length_b   1.000
_cell.length_c   1.000
_cell.angle_alpha   90.00
_cell.angle_beta   90.00
_cell.angle_gamma   90.00
#
_symmetry.space_group_name_H-M   'P 1'
#
loop_
_entity.id
_entity.type
_entity.pdbx_description
1 polymer ?
#
loop_
_entity_poly.entity_id
_entity_poly.type
_entity_poly.pdbx_seq_one_letter_code
_entity_poly.pdbx_strand_id
1 'polypeptide(L)'
;PHEDGPLYYPTVSTISLGSHTMLDLYEPRQPKDDDLAEQPRSPPRPATSLLLEPRSLLVLRGTAYTRLLHGIAAARVDALDAASLPPNAAACPSAQPGASLVRGTRVSLTIRRVPRVLRTGLLLS
;
A
#
# COMPACT_ATOMS: atom_id res chain seq x y z
N PRO A 1 2.49 2.59 8.48
CA PRO A 1 1.81 2.76 7.17
C PRO A 1 1.58 4.26 6.93
N HIS A 2 1.36 4.69 5.68
CA HIS A 2 1.27 6.10 5.29
C HIS A 2 0.30 6.30 4.13
N GLU A 3 -0.05 7.55 3.86
CA GLU A 3 -0.77 7.99 2.67
C GLU A 3 0.15 8.79 1.74
N ASP A 4 -0.19 8.86 0.46
CA ASP A 4 0.53 9.68 -0.54
C ASP A 4 0.26 11.18 -0.42
N GLY A 5 -0.84 11.54 0.26
CA GLY A 5 -1.26 12.93 0.47
C GLY A 5 -2.03 13.54 -0.72
N PRO A 6 -2.65 14.72 -0.51
CA PRO A 6 -3.57 15.32 -1.47
C PRO A 6 -2.89 16.10 -2.61
N LEU A 7 -1.55 16.19 -2.61
CA LEU A 7 -0.81 17.05 -3.55
C LEU A 7 -0.85 16.53 -5.00
N TYR A 8 -1.05 15.23 -5.17
CA TYR A 8 -1.06 14.59 -6.49
C TYR A 8 -2.49 14.37 -6.99
N TYR A 9 -2.64 14.25 -8.30
CA TYR A 9 -3.85 13.67 -8.89
C TYR A 9 -4.13 12.31 -8.22
N PRO A 10 -5.40 11.94 -7.92
CA PRO A 10 -5.74 10.80 -7.07
C PRO A 10 -5.56 9.44 -7.76
N THR A 11 -4.37 9.22 -8.30
CA THR A 11 -3.90 8.01 -8.95
C THR A 11 -2.38 7.97 -8.84
N VAL A 12 -1.86 6.90 -8.26
CA VAL A 12 -0.44 6.57 -8.24
C VAL A 12 -0.22 5.24 -8.93
N SER A 13 0.85 5.15 -9.72
CA SER A 13 1.32 3.89 -10.25
C SER A 13 2.68 3.53 -9.69
N THR A 14 2.89 2.25 -9.40
CA THR A 14 4.16 1.72 -8.91
C THR A 14 4.56 0.50 -9.70
N ILE A 15 5.73 0.55 -10.33
CA ILE A 15 6.35 -0.60 -10.99
C ILE A 15 7.26 -1.29 -9.99
N SER A 16 7.12 -2.61 -9.82
CA SER A 16 7.99 -3.41 -8.95
C SER A 16 9.04 -4.15 -9.79
N LEU A 17 10.32 -4.07 -9.41
CA LEU A 17 11.44 -4.69 -10.11
C LEU A 17 12.35 -5.46 -9.12
N GLY A 18 13.07 -6.46 -9.63
CA GLY A 18 14.00 -7.27 -8.83
C GLY A 18 13.30 -8.36 -8.04
N SER A 19 12.81 -8.04 -6.84
CA SER A 19 12.13 -8.97 -5.94
C SER A 19 10.68 -8.58 -5.68
N HIS A 20 9.92 -9.51 -5.09
CA HIS A 20 8.53 -9.28 -4.68
C HIS A 20 8.45 -8.48 -3.38
N THR A 21 7.24 -8.08 -3.01
CA THR A 21 6.91 -7.61 -1.67
C THR A 21 5.42 -7.82 -1.39
N MET A 22 5.06 -7.91 -0.12
CA MET A 22 3.68 -7.69 0.32
C MET A 22 3.44 -6.19 0.55
N LEU A 23 2.38 -5.65 -0.06
CA LEU A 23 1.87 -4.31 0.21
C LEU A 23 0.61 -4.44 1.07
N ASP A 24 0.70 -3.99 2.30
CA ASP A 24 -0.39 -3.99 3.26
C ASP A 24 -1.21 -2.70 3.11
N LEU A 25 -2.54 -2.85 3.07
CA LEU A 25 -3.51 -1.77 3.05
C LEU A 25 -4.27 -1.75 4.38
N TYR A 26 -4.37 -0.59 5.00
CA TYR A 26 -4.98 -0.38 6.32
C TYR A 26 -6.07 0.67 6.24
N GLU A 27 -7.12 0.48 7.03
CA GLU A 27 -8.09 1.53 7.30
C GLU A 27 -7.46 2.59 8.23
N PRO A 28 -7.78 3.88 8.03
CA PRO A 28 -7.43 4.94 8.97
C PRO A 28 -8.00 4.66 10.36
N ARG A 29 -7.22 5.02 11.38
CA ARG A 29 -7.70 5.00 12.77
C ARG A 29 -8.93 5.90 12.89
N GLN A 30 -9.94 5.38 13.57
CA GLN A 30 -11.11 6.17 13.92
C GLN A 30 -10.84 6.94 15.21
N PRO A 31 -11.41 8.13 15.42
CA PRO A 31 -11.22 8.90 16.66
C PRO A 31 -11.58 8.12 17.94
N LYS A 32 -12.55 7.20 17.85
CA LYS A 32 -12.95 6.31 18.95
C LYS A 32 -11.87 5.31 19.36
N ASP A 33 -10.87 5.07 18.51
CA ASP A 33 -9.76 4.20 18.82
C ASP A 33 -8.79 4.84 19.83
N ASP A 34 -8.82 6.18 19.98
CA ASP A 34 -7.91 6.93 20.86
C ASP A 34 -8.33 6.87 22.34
N ASP A 35 -9.62 6.65 22.64
CA ASP A 35 -10.17 6.60 24.02
C ASP A 35 -9.69 5.39 24.85
N LEU A 36 -9.08 4.37 24.23
CA LEU A 36 -8.60 3.14 24.89
C LEU A 36 -7.14 3.22 25.42
N ALA A 37 -6.71 4.41 25.86
CA ALA A 37 -5.29 4.80 26.00
C ALA A 37 -4.42 4.08 27.06
N GLU A 38 -4.98 3.18 27.88
CA GLU A 38 -4.26 2.63 29.06
C GLU A 38 -3.62 1.24 28.86
N GLN A 39 -3.67 0.63 27.68
CA GLN A 39 -2.97 -0.64 27.40
C GLN A 39 -2.01 -0.53 26.21
N PRO A 40 -0.85 -1.22 26.23
CA PRO A 40 0.04 -1.28 25.07
C PRO A 40 -0.74 -1.86 23.88
N ARG A 41 -1.09 -0.98 22.94
CA ARG A 41 -1.93 -1.34 21.78
C ARG A 41 -1.19 -2.30 20.87
N SER A 42 -1.90 -3.35 20.44
CA SER A 42 -1.41 -4.25 19.41
C SER A 42 -1.12 -3.50 18.10
N PRO A 43 -0.13 -3.93 17.31
CA PRO A 43 0.16 -3.30 16.03
C PRO A 43 -1.08 -3.37 15.11
N PRO A 44 -1.33 -2.32 14.30
CA PRO A 44 -2.48 -2.30 13.40
C PRO A 44 -2.41 -3.48 12.44
N ARG A 45 -3.54 -4.17 12.26
CA ARG A 45 -3.67 -5.26 11.29
C ARG A 45 -4.08 -4.71 9.92
N PRO A 46 -3.48 -5.19 8.82
CA PRO A 46 -3.94 -4.83 7.48
C PRO A 46 -5.41 -5.24 7.28
N ALA A 47 -6.18 -4.42 6.57
CA ALA A 47 -7.49 -4.79 6.06
C ALA A 47 -7.37 -5.79 4.90
N THR A 48 -6.33 -5.62 4.08
CA THR A 48 -5.94 -6.59 3.05
C THR A 48 -4.47 -6.39 2.68
N SER A 49 -3.88 -7.35 1.98
CA SER A 49 -2.50 -7.28 1.52
C SER A 49 -2.40 -7.79 0.09
N LEU A 50 -1.61 -7.12 -0.75
CA LEU A 50 -1.38 -7.48 -2.15
C LEU A 50 0.04 -7.99 -2.33
N LEU A 51 0.20 -9.10 -3.06
CA LEU A 51 1.51 -9.57 -3.49
C LEU A 51 1.95 -8.81 -4.75
N LEU A 52 3.08 -8.11 -4.69
CA LEU A 52 3.61 -7.36 -5.83
C LEU A 52 4.85 -8.06 -6.38
N GLU A 53 4.68 -8.85 -7.45
CA GLU A 53 5.77 -9.57 -8.10
C GLU A 53 6.69 -8.65 -8.92
N PRO A 54 7.94 -9.06 -9.21
CA PRO A 54 8.79 -8.33 -10.14
C PRO A 54 8.16 -8.27 -11.54
N ARG A 55 8.30 -7.12 -12.19
CA ARG A 55 7.68 -6.76 -13.49
C ARG A 55 6.15 -6.57 -13.42
N SER A 56 5.61 -6.29 -12.23
CA SER A 56 4.21 -5.90 -12.05
C SER A 56 4.03 -4.38 -12.03
N LEU A 57 2.82 -3.94 -12.40
CA LEU A 57 2.34 -2.57 -12.29
C LEU A 57 1.16 -2.55 -11.31
N LEU A 58 1.33 -1.86 -10.19
CA LEU A 58 0.23 -1.54 -9.28
C LEU A 58 -0.31 -0.15 -9.63
N VAL A 59 -1.63 -0.01 -9.75
CA VAL A 59 -2.31 1.29 -9.89
C VAL A 59 -3.29 1.46 -8.74
N LEU A 60 -3.01 2.38 -7.83
CA LEU A 60 -3.93 2.77 -6.76
C LEU A 60 -4.67 4.04 -7.17
N ARG A 61 -6.00 4.01 -7.09
CA ARG A 61 -6.90 5.12 -7.45
C ARG A 61 -8.17 5.10 -6.60
N GLY A 62 -8.93 6.19 -6.61
CA GLY A 62 -10.19 6.27 -5.86
C GLY A 62 -9.96 6.05 -4.36
N THR A 63 -10.84 5.29 -3.71
CA THR A 63 -10.77 5.00 -2.26
C THR A 63 -9.42 4.43 -1.81
N ALA A 64 -8.81 3.55 -2.62
CA ALA A 64 -7.52 2.95 -2.30
C ALA A 64 -6.38 3.98 -2.26
N TYR A 65 -6.51 5.09 -2.99
CA TYR A 65 -5.56 6.21 -2.94
C TYR A 65 -5.94 7.22 -1.85
N THR A 66 -7.22 7.56 -1.73
CA THR A 66 -7.68 8.70 -0.93
C THR A 66 -7.94 8.40 0.54
N ARG A 67 -8.10 7.12 0.90
CA ARG A 67 -8.46 6.72 2.26
C ARG A 67 -7.57 5.65 2.86
N LEU A 68 -7.07 4.69 2.07
CA LEU A 68 -6.31 3.59 2.65
C LEU A 68 -4.86 4.02 2.90
N LEU A 69 -4.41 3.79 4.12
CA LEU A 69 -2.99 3.83 4.45
C LEU A 69 -2.33 2.58 3.85
N HIS A 70 -1.09 2.70 3.42
CA HIS A 70 -0.35 1.55 2.90
C HIS A 70 1.07 1.46 3.46
N GLY A 71 1.61 0.25 3.46
CA GLY A 71 2.94 -0.02 3.99
C GLY A 71 3.50 -1.35 3.54
N ILE A 72 4.81 -1.49 3.71
CA ILE A 72 5.52 -2.75 3.50
C ILE A 72 6.13 -3.11 4.85
N ALA A 73 5.71 -4.24 5.43
CA ALA A 73 6.29 -4.71 6.69
C ALA A 73 7.80 -4.99 6.53
N ALA A 74 8.60 -4.67 7.55
CA ALA A 74 10.02 -4.99 7.57
C ALA A 74 10.20 -6.51 7.82
N ALA A 75 10.35 -7.28 6.74
CA ALA A 75 10.49 -8.73 6.78
C ALA A 75 11.53 -9.22 5.77
N ARG A 76 12.03 -10.44 5.98
CA ARG A 76 12.92 -11.14 5.03
C ARG A 76 12.20 -12.21 4.22
N VAL A 77 11.06 -12.69 4.71
CA VAL A 77 10.28 -13.77 4.12
C VAL A 77 8.81 -13.42 4.25
N ASP A 78 8.05 -13.58 3.17
CA ASP A 78 6.59 -13.51 3.16
C ASP A 78 6.03 -14.94 3.11
N ALA A 79 5.43 -15.38 4.22
CA ALA A 79 4.76 -16.67 4.30
C ALA A 79 3.29 -16.51 3.89
N LEU A 80 2.88 -17.26 2.87
CA LEU A 80 1.51 -17.25 2.37
C LEU A 80 0.71 -18.38 3.02
N ASP A 81 -0.27 -18.00 3.84
CA ASP A 81 -1.18 -18.96 4.45
C ASP A 81 -2.01 -19.67 3.36
N ALA A 82 -2.04 -21.00 3.40
CA ALA A 82 -2.83 -21.81 2.48
C ALA A 82 -4.34 -21.53 2.61
N ALA A 83 -4.81 -21.10 3.79
CA ALA A 83 -6.20 -20.77 4.04
C ALA A 83 -6.55 -19.30 3.72
N SER A 84 -5.55 -18.43 3.55
CA SER A 84 -5.76 -16.98 3.39
C SER A 84 -4.71 -16.37 2.46
N LEU A 85 -4.90 -16.62 1.16
CA LEU A 85 -4.05 -16.04 0.12
C LEU A 85 -4.41 -14.57 -0.18
N PRO A 86 -3.45 -13.78 -0.68
CA PRO A 86 -3.73 -12.43 -1.17
C PRO A 86 -4.85 -12.43 -2.23
N PRO A 87 -5.72 -11.41 -2.29
CA PRO A 87 -6.83 -11.37 -3.22
C PRO A 87 -6.39 -11.34 -4.69
N ASN A 88 -5.14 -10.95 -4.96
CA ASN A 88 -4.54 -10.97 -6.29
C ASN A 88 -3.74 -12.25 -6.59
N ALA A 89 -3.83 -13.29 -5.76
CA ALA A 89 -3.04 -14.52 -5.92
C ALA A 89 -3.24 -15.20 -7.27
N ALA A 90 -4.46 -15.21 -7.82
CA ALA A 90 -4.74 -15.79 -9.13
C ALA A 90 -3.94 -15.13 -10.28
N ALA A 91 -3.47 -13.89 -10.09
CA ALA A 91 -2.65 -13.17 -11.06
C ALA A 91 -1.14 -13.25 -10.75
N CYS A 92 -0.73 -13.92 -9.67
CA CYS A 92 0.65 -13.98 -9.21
C CYS A 92 1.13 -15.44 -9.19
N PRO A 93 1.95 -15.89 -10.16
CA PRO A 93 2.46 -17.26 -10.19
C PRO A 93 3.17 -17.73 -8.91
N SER A 94 3.81 -16.82 -8.17
CA SER A 94 4.46 -17.15 -6.89
C SER A 94 3.49 -17.31 -5.70
N ALA A 95 2.22 -16.92 -5.85
CA ALA A 95 1.21 -16.97 -4.78
C ALA A 95 0.61 -18.39 -4.59
N GLN A 96 1.46 -19.39 -4.43
CA GLN A 96 1.00 -20.76 -4.16
C GLN A 96 0.57 -20.90 -2.69
N PRO A 97 -0.51 -21.67 -2.39
CA PRO A 97 -0.90 -21.97 -1.01
C PRO A 97 0.27 -22.55 -0.19
N GLY A 98 0.56 -21.97 0.97
CA GLY A 98 1.66 -22.42 1.84
C GLY A 98 3.06 -21.99 1.38
N ALA A 99 3.18 -21.17 0.34
CA ALA A 99 4.49 -20.73 -0.14
C ALA A 99 5.22 -19.86 0.88
N SER A 100 6.54 -19.98 0.90
CA SER A 100 7.43 -19.14 1.68
C SER A 100 8.35 -18.39 0.74
N LEU A 101 8.07 -17.10 0.54
CA LEU A 101 8.73 -16.28 -0.46
C LEU A 101 9.86 -15.47 0.18
N VAL A 102 11.11 -15.75 -0.18
CA VAL A 102 12.28 -15.04 0.35
C VAL A 102 12.46 -13.72 -0.40
N ARG A 103 12.51 -12.60 0.35
CA ARG A 103 12.72 -11.28 -0.23
C ARG A 103 14.18 -11.08 -0.63
N GLY A 104 14.37 -10.45 -1.77
CA GLY A 104 15.65 -9.98 -2.27
C GLY A 104 15.68 -8.46 -2.39
N THR A 105 16.68 -7.93 -3.09
CA THR A 105 16.71 -6.50 -3.42
C THR A 105 15.57 -6.17 -4.37
N ARG A 106 14.71 -5.24 -3.96
CA ARG A 106 13.58 -4.74 -4.73
C ARG A 106 13.77 -3.26 -5.04
N VAL A 107 13.46 -2.88 -6.28
CA VAL A 107 13.37 -1.49 -6.71
C VAL A 107 11.92 -1.19 -7.07
N SER A 108 11.40 -0.07 -6.58
CA SER A 108 10.07 0.44 -6.97
C SER A 108 10.17 1.78 -7.65
N LEU A 109 9.56 1.91 -8.83
CA LEU A 109 9.41 3.17 -9.53
C LEU A 109 7.99 3.67 -9.32
N THR A 110 7.84 4.70 -8.51
CA THR A 110 6.53 5.30 -8.20
C THR A 110 6.33 6.56 -9.03
N ILE A 111 5.28 6.58 -9.83
CA ILE A 111 4.94 7.65 -10.76
C ILE A 111 3.67 8.32 -10.28
N ARG A 112 3.74 9.64 -10.10
CA ARG A 112 2.63 10.48 -9.65
C ARG A 112 2.47 11.67 -10.58
N ARG A 113 1.23 12.10 -10.78
CA ARG A 113 0.92 13.31 -11.57
C ARG A 113 0.71 14.49 -10.63
N VAL A 114 1.55 15.51 -10.75
CA VAL A 114 1.33 16.81 -10.09
C VAL A 114 0.45 17.68 -11.00
N PRO A 115 -0.77 18.06 -10.58
CA PRO A 115 -1.60 18.98 -11.36
C PRO A 115 -0.92 20.35 -11.48
N ARG A 116 -0.95 20.95 -12.67
CA ARG A 116 -0.57 22.36 -12.83
C ARG A 116 -1.64 23.22 -12.18
N VAL A 117 -1.27 24.01 -11.18
CA VAL A 117 -2.13 25.02 -10.55
C VAL A 117 -1.68 26.41 -11.02
N LEU A 118 -2.59 27.18 -11.64
CA LEU A 118 -2.35 28.61 -11.85
C LEU A 118 -2.56 29.31 -10.51
N ARG A 119 -1.52 29.99 -9.99
CA ARG A 119 -1.68 30.91 -8.86
C ARG A 119 -2.29 32.20 -9.37
N THR A 120 -3.61 32.26 -9.52
CA THR A 120 -4.30 33.54 -9.63
C THR A 120 -4.40 34.13 -8.22
N GLY A 121 -3.61 35.17 -7.96
CA GLY A 121 -3.85 36.04 -6.82
C GLY A 121 -5.20 36.71 -7.04
N LEU A 122 -6.22 36.29 -6.30
CA LEU A 122 -7.48 37.03 -6.20
C LEU A 122 -7.16 38.36 -5.51
N LEU A 123 -6.85 39.38 -6.30
CA LEU A 123 -7.00 40.77 -5.90
C LEU A 123 -8.51 41.01 -5.81
N LEU A 124 -9.06 40.75 -4.63
CA LEU A 124 -10.37 41.27 -4.26
C LEU A 124 -10.16 42.77 -3.97
N SER A 125 -10.55 43.59 -4.94
CA SER A 125 -10.67 45.05 -4.81
C SER A 125 -11.88 45.42 -3.96
#